data_AF-A0AA38NXG7-F1
#
_entry.id   AF-A0AA38NXG7-F1
#
_cell.length_a   1.000
_cell.length_b   1.000
_cell.length_c   1.000
_cell.angle_alpha   90.00
_cell.angle_beta   90.00
_cell.angle_gamma   90.00
#
_symmetry.space_group_name_H-M   'P 1'
#
loop_
_entity.id
_entity.type
_entity.pdbx_description
1 polymer ?
#
loop_
_entity_poly.entity_id
_entity_poly.type
_entity_poly.pdbx_seq_one_letter_code
_entity_poly.pdbx_strand_id
1 'polypeptide(L)'
;TGSECRLQAHTADAVKRRDPGIESLARTYNKLCVKISNLIQGGNAPRHAVAPRSIPTKELFTLDIDDSIWDDVGLDENTNVFDVPPWLGDDQVRTGIRGILLRDQCDEELCRL
;
A
#
# COMPACT_ATOMS: atom_id res chain seq x y z
N THR A 1 22.93 33.22 1.89
CA THR A 1 23.00 32.71 3.28
C THR A 1 21.71 32.93 4.06
N GLY A 2 21.29 34.16 4.41
CA GLY A 2 20.07 34.38 5.23
C GLY A 2 18.72 34.06 4.54
N SER A 3 18.63 34.25 3.22
CA SER A 3 17.44 33.92 2.41
C SER A 3 17.26 32.40 2.22
N GLU A 4 18.36 31.67 2.03
CA GLU A 4 18.36 30.20 1.88
C GLU A 4 17.93 29.50 3.18
N CYS A 5 18.41 29.96 4.34
CA CYS A 5 17.97 29.42 5.63
C CYS A 5 16.46 29.57 5.85
N ARG A 6 15.85 30.69 5.40
CA ARG A 6 14.40 30.90 5.50
C ARG A 6 13.60 29.98 4.58
N LEU A 7 14.10 29.75 3.37
CA LEU A 7 13.48 28.79 2.45
C LEU A 7 13.54 27.36 3.00
N GLN A 8 14.69 26.94 3.54
CA GLN A 8 14.84 25.63 4.16
C GLN A 8 13.91 25.45 5.36
N ALA A 9 13.79 26.45 6.24
CA ALA A 9 12.88 26.43 7.37
C ALA A 9 11.41 26.31 6.92
N HIS A 10 11.01 27.08 5.90
CA HIS A 10 9.66 27.02 5.36
C HIS A 10 9.33 25.66 4.75
N THR A 11 10.28 25.05 4.04
CA THR A 11 10.15 23.69 3.49
C THR A 11 10.02 22.66 4.61
N ALA A 12 10.88 22.71 5.63
CA ALA A 12 10.81 21.78 6.77
C ALA A 12 9.48 21.89 7.52
N ASP A 13 8.98 23.11 7.75
CA ASP A 13 7.68 23.33 8.38
C ASP A 13 6.52 22.82 7.51
N ALA A 14 6.60 23.01 6.19
CA ALA A 14 5.58 22.51 5.28
C ALA A 14 5.50 20.97 5.28
N VAL A 15 6.65 20.29 5.36
CA VAL A 15 6.73 18.84 5.50
C VAL A 15 6.14 18.41 6.85
N LYS A 16 6.62 19.00 7.95
CA LYS A 16 6.20 18.63 9.31
C LYS A 16 4.70 18.80 9.57
N ARG A 17 4.04 19.74 8.89
CA ARG A 17 2.57 19.91 8.97
C ARG A 17 1.80 18.70 8.44
N ARG A 18 2.40 17.86 7.60
CA ARG A 18 1.75 16.66 7.05
C ARG A 18 1.92 15.42 7.93
N ASP A 19 2.96 15.37 8.75
CA ASP A 19 3.30 14.20 9.59
C ASP A 19 2.09 13.66 10.37
N PRO A 20 1.28 14.47 11.08
CA PRO A 20 0.15 13.93 11.85
C PRO A 20 -0.91 13.24 10.99
N GLY A 21 -1.15 13.78 9.78
CA GLY A 21 -2.10 13.20 8.83
C GLY A 21 -1.60 11.88 8.28
N ILE A 22 -0.32 11.82 7.91
CA ILE A 22 0.34 10.60 7.41
C ILE A 22 0.36 9.52 8.51
N GLU A 23 0.72 9.89 9.73
CA GLU A 23 0.75 8.96 10.87
C GLU A 23 -0.65 8.43 11.22
N SER A 24 -1.68 9.28 11.15
CA SER A 24 -3.08 8.89 11.32
C SER A 24 -3.52 7.88 10.23
N LEU A 25 -3.12 8.12 8.99
CA LEU A 25 -3.42 7.22 7.87
C LEU A 25 -2.74 5.87 8.05
N ALA A 26 -1.45 5.83 8.40
CA ALA A 26 -0.71 4.60 8.67
C ALA A 26 -1.35 3.79 9.81
N ARG A 27 -1.78 4.46 10.90
CA ARG A 27 -2.52 3.81 11.98
C ARG A 27 -3.86 3.23 11.52
N THR A 28 -4.57 3.94 10.66
CA THR A 28 -5.85 3.47 10.09
C THR A 28 -5.64 2.24 9.21
N TYR A 29 -4.61 2.28 8.35
CA TYR A 29 -4.18 1.14 7.55
C TYR A 29 -3.85 -0.08 8.41
N ASN A 30 -3.05 0.09 9.47
CA ASN A 30 -2.70 -1.02 10.37
C ASN A 30 -3.92 -1.63 11.07
N LYS A 31 -4.92 -0.81 11.46
CA LYS A 31 -6.19 -1.31 12.00
C LYS A 31 -6.94 -2.17 10.96
N LEU A 32 -6.91 -1.79 9.69
CA LEU A 32 -7.51 -2.59 8.61
C LEU A 32 -6.74 -3.90 8.41
N CYS A 33 -5.42 -3.90 8.49
CA CYS A 33 -4.61 -5.13 8.40
C CYS A 33 -5.00 -6.14 9.49
N VAL A 34 -5.20 -5.67 10.73
CA VAL A 34 -5.69 -6.52 11.83
C VAL A 34 -7.11 -7.02 11.54
N LYS A 35 -8.01 -6.16 11.05
CA LYS A 35 -9.38 -6.57 10.70
C LYS A 35 -9.39 -7.67 9.62
N ILE A 36 -8.57 -7.52 8.58
CA ILE A 36 -8.42 -8.51 7.52
C ILE A 36 -7.86 -9.82 8.08
N SER A 37 -6.84 -9.73 8.93
CA SER A 37 -6.25 -10.91 9.60
C SER A 37 -7.29 -11.68 10.40
N ASN A 38 -8.13 -10.98 11.16
CA ASN A 38 -9.21 -11.60 11.93
C ASN A 38 -10.27 -12.25 11.03
N LEU A 39 -10.61 -11.64 9.89
CA LEU A 39 -11.55 -12.23 8.92
C LEU A 39 -10.98 -13.50 8.29
N ILE A 40 -9.68 -13.52 7.97
CA ILE A 40 -8.98 -14.70 7.43
C ILE A 40 -8.98 -15.82 8.47
N GLN A 41 -8.57 -15.52 9.71
CA GLN A 41 -8.58 -16.50 10.81
C GLN A 41 -9.98 -17.04 11.11
N GLY A 42 -11.00 -16.19 10.99
CA GLY A 42 -12.40 -16.58 11.16
C GLY A 42 -13.02 -17.33 9.99
N GLY A 43 -12.28 -17.58 8.90
CA GLY A 43 -12.81 -18.26 7.71
C GLY A 43 -13.83 -17.45 6.90
N ASN A 44 -13.92 -16.14 7.16
CA ASN A 44 -14.85 -15.22 6.50
C ASN A 44 -14.20 -14.44 5.34
N ALA A 45 -12.93 -14.72 5.05
CA ALA A 45 -12.22 -14.14 3.92
C ALA A 45 -12.30 -15.07 2.69
N PRO A 46 -12.09 -14.52 1.47
CA PRO A 46 -11.93 -15.34 0.28
C PRO A 46 -10.85 -16.42 0.45
N ARG A 47 -11.01 -17.54 -0.26
CA ARG A 47 -10.01 -18.60 -0.28
C ARG A 47 -8.66 -18.03 -0.70
N HIS A 48 -7.61 -18.42 0.02
CA HIS A 48 -6.23 -17.96 -0.20
C HIS A 48 -5.98 -16.46 0.03
N ALA A 49 -6.88 -15.76 0.74
CA ALA A 49 -6.63 -14.40 1.17
C ALA A 49 -5.41 -14.32 2.09
N VAL A 50 -4.54 -13.33 1.83
CA VAL A 50 -3.35 -13.04 2.63
C VAL A 50 -3.51 -11.65 3.26
N ALA A 51 -3.21 -11.53 4.55
CA ALA A 51 -3.26 -10.25 5.24
C ALA A 51 -2.11 -9.33 4.78
N PRO A 52 -2.34 -8.03 4.57
CA PRO A 52 -1.27 -7.09 4.30
C PRO A 52 -0.33 -6.93 5.51
N ARG A 53 0.93 -6.55 5.24
CA ARG A 53 1.92 -6.25 6.29
C ARG A 53 1.62 -4.89 6.92
N SER A 54 1.72 -4.79 8.25
CA SER A 54 1.53 -3.50 8.94
C SER A 54 2.73 -2.59 8.75
N ILE A 55 2.48 -1.28 8.68
CA ILE A 55 3.50 -0.24 8.55
C ILE A 55 4.10 0.08 9.93
N PRO A 56 5.43 0.09 10.11
CA PRO A 56 6.06 0.48 11.36
C PRO A 56 5.90 1.99 11.61
N THR A 57 4.91 2.38 12.42
CA THR A 57 4.59 3.81 12.62
C THR A 57 5.66 4.59 13.39
N LYS A 58 6.54 3.91 14.13
CA LYS A 58 7.62 4.55 14.91
C LYS A 58 8.76 5.04 14.02
N GLU A 59 9.00 4.34 12.93
CA GLU A 59 10.06 4.57 11.95
C GLU A 59 9.46 5.14 10.64
N LEU A 60 8.24 5.71 10.71
CA LEU A 60 7.55 6.20 9.51
C LEU A 60 8.23 7.41 8.85
N PHE A 61 9.01 8.15 9.63
CA PHE A 61 9.69 9.37 9.19
C PHE A 61 11.22 9.25 9.30
N THR A 62 11.73 8.05 9.59
CA THR A 62 13.15 7.79 9.40
C THR A 62 13.43 7.82 7.91
N LEU A 63 14.51 8.49 7.54
CA LEU A 63 14.97 8.54 6.15
C LEU A 63 15.95 7.39 5.96
N ASP A 64 15.48 6.16 6.17
CA ASP A 64 16.24 4.99 5.79
C ASP A 64 15.75 4.49 4.42
N ILE A 65 16.69 4.15 3.55
CA ILE A 65 16.38 3.65 2.20
C ILE A 65 15.97 2.17 2.30
N ASP A 66 16.40 1.48 3.36
CA ASP A 66 16.06 0.08 3.64
C ASP A 66 14.75 -0.07 4.43
N ASP A 67 13.98 1.02 4.58
CA ASP A 67 12.73 0.99 5.33
C ASP A 67 11.67 0.13 4.61
N SER A 68 11.16 -0.88 5.33
CA SER A 68 10.19 -1.88 4.85
C SER A 68 8.87 -1.34 4.24
N ILE A 69 8.64 -0.03 4.31
CA ILE A 69 7.56 0.68 3.61
C ILE A 69 7.82 0.79 2.10
N TRP A 70 9.09 0.82 1.68
CA TRP A 70 9.46 0.74 0.27
C TRP A 70 9.40 -0.74 -0.15
N ASP A 71 8.30 -1.10 -0.79
CA ASP A 71 8.07 -2.46 -1.26
C ASP A 71 8.90 -2.69 -2.54
N ASP A 72 10.15 -3.15 -2.37
CA ASP A 72 11.07 -3.46 -3.47
C ASP A 72 10.69 -4.74 -4.24
N VAL A 73 9.52 -5.32 -3.95
CA VAL A 73 8.99 -6.53 -4.58
C VAL A 73 8.88 -6.33 -6.09
N GLY A 74 9.79 -6.97 -6.83
CA GLY A 74 9.88 -6.90 -8.29
C GLY A 74 10.85 -5.84 -8.85
N LEU A 75 11.55 -5.11 -8.00
CA LEU A 75 12.63 -4.18 -8.39
C LEU A 75 14.04 -4.79 -8.21
N ASP A 76 14.17 -5.80 -7.36
CA ASP A 76 15.42 -6.48 -7.03
C ASP A 76 15.61 -7.73 -7.92
N GLU A 77 16.76 -7.85 -8.59
CA GLU A 77 17.10 -8.99 -9.49
C GLU A 77 17.24 -10.35 -8.75
N ASN A 78 17.43 -10.31 -7.43
CA ASN A 78 17.45 -11.44 -6.52
C ASN A 78 16.09 -11.66 -5.81
N THR A 79 15.05 -10.85 -6.08
CA THR A 79 13.73 -11.04 -5.49
C THR A 79 13.26 -12.40 -5.96
N ASN A 80 13.04 -13.32 -5.02
CA ASN A 80 12.54 -14.63 -5.36
C ASN A 80 11.16 -14.45 -5.99
N VAL A 81 10.95 -14.98 -7.20
CA VAL A 81 9.69 -14.81 -7.95
C VAL A 81 8.47 -15.29 -7.15
N PHE A 82 8.69 -16.20 -6.19
CA PHE A 82 7.67 -16.68 -5.25
C PHE A 82 7.22 -15.67 -4.19
N ASP A 83 8.03 -14.64 -3.91
CA ASP A 83 7.71 -13.58 -2.95
C ASP A 83 6.92 -12.43 -3.60
N VAL A 84 6.88 -12.38 -4.93
CA VAL A 84 6.05 -11.42 -5.69
C VAL A 84 4.63 -11.97 -5.81
N PRO A 85 3.61 -11.27 -5.29
CA PRO A 85 2.23 -11.68 -5.49
C PRO A 85 1.89 -11.78 -6.98
N PRO A 86 1.17 -12.82 -7.45
CA PRO A 86 0.87 -12.98 -8.87
C PRO A 86 0.11 -11.80 -9.50
N TRP A 87 -0.73 -11.12 -8.73
CA TRP A 87 -1.43 -9.91 -9.20
C TRP A 87 -0.47 -8.74 -9.50
N LEU A 88 0.77 -8.78 -8.99
CA LEU A 88 1.82 -7.80 -9.22
C LEU A 88 2.79 -8.27 -10.31
N GLY A 89 3.25 -9.52 -10.25
CA GLY A 89 4.33 -10.04 -11.11
C GLY A 89 3.90 -10.84 -12.34
N ASP A 90 2.66 -11.32 -12.43
CA ASP A 90 2.17 -12.15 -13.54
C ASP A 90 1.23 -11.35 -14.46
N ASP A 91 1.65 -11.15 -15.70
CA ASP A 91 0.89 -10.39 -16.70
C ASP A 91 -0.45 -11.04 -17.10
N GLN A 92 -0.53 -12.38 -17.09
CA GLN A 92 -1.78 -13.08 -17.36
C GLN A 92 -2.77 -12.88 -16.21
N VAL A 93 -2.30 -12.95 -14.96
CA VAL A 93 -3.12 -12.67 -13.77
C VAL A 93 -3.62 -11.22 -13.82
N ARG A 94 -2.75 -10.26 -14.11
CA ARG A 94 -3.12 -8.83 -14.24
C ARG A 94 -4.16 -8.59 -15.33
N THR A 95 -3.97 -9.21 -16.49
CA THR A 95 -4.90 -9.10 -17.62
C THR A 95 -6.25 -9.71 -17.26
N GLY A 96 -6.25 -10.88 -16.60
CA GLY A 96 -7.46 -11.55 -16.13
C GLY A 96 -8.25 -10.72 -15.12
N ILE A 97 -7.58 -10.13 -14.11
CA ILE A 97 -8.23 -9.24 -13.12
C ILE A 97 -8.92 -8.07 -13.83
N ARG A 98 -8.25 -7.40 -14.77
CA ARG A 98 -8.83 -6.29 -15.54
C ARG A 98 -10.05 -6.73 -16.36
N GLY A 99 -9.96 -7.88 -17.01
CA GLY A 99 -11.07 -8.43 -17.79
C GLY A 99 -12.31 -8.73 -16.94
N ILE A 100 -12.12 -9.29 -15.75
CA ILE A 100 -13.22 -9.56 -14.80
C ILE A 100 -13.85 -8.25 -14.31
N LEU A 101 -13.05 -7.28 -13.88
CA LEU A 101 -13.55 -5.99 -13.39
C LEU A 101 -14.33 -5.24 -14.48
N LEU A 102 -13.85 -5.29 -15.73
CA LEU A 102 -14.54 -4.67 -16.86
C LEU A 102 -15.90 -5.33 -17.11
N ARG A 103 -15.97 -6.67 -17.08
CA ARG A 103 -17.24 -7.39 -17.21
C ARG A 103 -18.21 -7.00 -16.10
N ASP A 104 -17.77 -7.05 -14.85
CA ASP A 104 -18.63 -6.75 -13.69
C ASP A 104 -19.15 -5.30 -13.75
N GLN A 105 -18.32 -4.36 -14.22
CA GLN A 105 -18.74 -3.00 -14.48
C GLN A 105 -19.77 -2.91 -15.61
N CYS A 106 -19.59 -3.65 -16.71
CA CYS A 106 -20.59 -3.69 -17.79
C CYS A 106 -21.94 -4.22 -17.30
N ASP A 107 -21.94 -5.26 -16.44
CA ASP A 107 -23.16 -5.82 -15.86
C ASP A 107 -23.85 -4.79 -14.93
N GLU A 108 -23.08 -4.10 -14.08
CA GLU A 108 -23.62 -3.03 -13.23
C GLU A 108 -24.25 -1.89 -14.05
N GLU A 109 -23.58 -1.44 -15.11
CA GLU A 109 -24.10 -0.38 -15.98
C GLU A 109 -25.33 -0.84 -16.77
N LEU A 110 -25.39 -2.12 -17.20
CA LEU A 110 -26.58 -2.68 -17.84
C LEU A 110 -27.77 -2.74 -16.88
N CYS A 111 -27.55 -3.07 -15.59
CA CYS A 111 -28.61 -3.07 -14.58
C CYS A 111 -29.14 -1.67 -14.22
N ARG A 112 -28.38 -0.60 -14.50
CA ARG A 112 -28.81 0.78 -14.28
C ARG A 112 -29.70 1.34 -15.38
N LEU A 113 -29.66 0.75 -16.59
CA LEU A 113 -30.48 1.11 -17.75
C LEU A 113 -31.89 0.51 -17.64
#